data_AF-A0AAV9JW06-F1
#
_entry.id   AF-A0AAV9JW06-F1
#
_cell.length_a   1.000
_cell.length_b   1.000
_cell.length_c   1.000
_cell.angle_alpha   90.00
_cell.angle_beta   90.00
_cell.angle_gamma   90.00
#
_symmetry.space_group_name_H-M   'P 1'
#
loop_
_entity.id
_entity.type
_entity.pdbx_description
1 polymer ?
#
loop_
_entity_poly.entity_id
_entity_poly.type
_entity_poly.pdbx_seq_one_letter_code
_entity_poly.pdbx_strand_id
1 'polypeptide(L)'
;MSAEQHPGAVQEAMDQPEAGDDGLATEITNAVQPWACRNDKPPFSAEELVVMALAWTQAPMTELCIAQWITDRFPYYVQLACREIFESVCLDYLFGYPSSRSKSGLFFALTRSHETNTDGNIGHRGDPTYTAKLKCRPLTEILALLQVNKQIYQEALPVFYSVNTFICYSIHELDKLLKCASESRRKHIGHIIFNYSPSDTQPASSAFRLLKTVEHLRKLDITVDESAWLDVKNRKGEPAYPDLEKLPGLATLRIIRGLKTVTFHGDCEKLRAYLVPEMTKPKSKKKASTGAKKRTVDGDSERVDTKSTLRGVTRKKQG
;
A
#
# COMPACT_ATOMS: atom_id res chain seq x y z
N MET A 1 24.86 -58.21 23.77
CA MET A 1 25.16 -56.76 23.77
C MET A 1 25.22 -56.33 22.32
N SER A 2 24.47 -55.39 21.78
CA SER A 2 23.18 -54.78 22.08
C SER A 2 22.68 -54.34 20.70
N ALA A 3 21.50 -54.78 20.30
CA ALA A 3 20.88 -54.35 19.04
C ALA A 3 20.03 -53.12 19.34
N GLU A 4 20.44 -51.95 18.83
CA GLU A 4 19.66 -50.72 18.89
C GLU A 4 18.45 -50.82 17.93
N GLN A 5 17.26 -50.66 18.50
CA GLN A 5 16.00 -50.48 17.77
C GLN A 5 15.76 -48.97 17.54
N HIS A 6 15.55 -48.58 16.29
CA HIS A 6 15.11 -47.23 15.91
C HIS A 6 13.60 -47.04 16.21
N PRO A 7 13.17 -45.88 16.73
CA PRO A 7 11.77 -45.57 16.94
C PRO A 7 11.06 -45.20 15.62
N GLY A 8 9.85 -45.73 15.47
CA GLY A 8 9.03 -45.64 14.26
C GLY A 8 8.57 -44.24 13.90
N ALA A 9 8.46 -44.01 12.59
CA ALA A 9 7.80 -42.88 11.99
C ALA A 9 6.30 -42.93 12.31
N VAL A 10 5.81 -41.93 13.05
CA VAL A 10 4.38 -41.68 13.22
C VAL A 10 3.92 -40.96 11.96
N GLN A 11 3.24 -41.72 11.09
CA GLN A 11 2.56 -41.20 9.93
C GLN A 11 1.21 -40.67 10.43
N GLU A 12 1.09 -39.33 10.56
CA GLU A 12 -0.18 -38.68 10.85
C GLU A 12 -1.18 -39.01 9.72
N ALA A 13 -2.07 -39.95 10.03
CA ALA A 13 -3.21 -40.28 9.20
C ALA A 13 -4.14 -39.06 9.18
N MET A 14 -4.18 -38.38 8.04
CA MET A 14 -5.17 -37.36 7.76
C MET A 14 -6.53 -38.09 7.66
N ASP A 15 -7.36 -37.90 8.69
CA ASP A 15 -8.71 -38.48 8.80
C ASP A 15 -9.47 -38.33 7.49
N GLN A 16 -9.80 -39.46 6.87
CA GLN A 16 -10.76 -39.50 5.77
C GLN A 16 -12.17 -39.58 6.36
N PRO A 17 -13.10 -38.71 5.96
CA PRO A 17 -14.47 -38.71 6.46
C PRO A 17 -15.18 -40.02 6.07
N GLU A 18 -15.99 -40.56 7.00
CA GLU A 18 -16.77 -41.78 6.82
C GLU A 18 -17.81 -41.62 5.69
N ALA A 19 -17.92 -42.67 4.87
CA ALA A 19 -18.64 -42.74 3.60
C ALA A 19 -20.16 -42.52 3.74
N GLY A 20 -20.58 -41.26 3.70
CA GLY A 20 -21.94 -40.80 3.79
C GLY A 20 -22.20 -39.73 2.73
N ASP A 21 -22.74 -40.15 1.59
CA ASP A 21 -23.16 -39.29 0.46
C ASP A 21 -22.02 -38.49 -0.20
N ASP A 22 -20.91 -39.17 -0.47
CA ASP A 22 -19.69 -38.61 -1.08
C ASP A 22 -19.84 -38.27 -2.57
N GLY A 23 -21.04 -38.47 -3.15
CA GLY A 23 -21.29 -38.37 -4.59
C GLY A 23 -20.94 -36.99 -5.13
N LEU A 24 -21.37 -35.93 -4.45
CA LEU A 24 -21.10 -34.55 -4.86
C LEU A 24 -19.63 -34.17 -4.69
N ALA A 25 -19.01 -34.56 -3.58
CA ALA A 25 -17.58 -34.31 -3.37
C ALA A 25 -16.72 -35.03 -4.43
N THR A 26 -17.11 -36.26 -4.80
CA THR A 26 -16.48 -37.03 -5.87
C THR A 26 -16.67 -36.37 -7.23
N GLU A 27 -17.88 -35.87 -7.52
CA GLU A 27 -18.15 -35.14 -8.77
C GLU A 27 -17.32 -33.85 -8.88
N ILE A 28 -17.27 -33.06 -7.80
CA ILE A 28 -16.42 -31.87 -7.74
C ILE A 28 -14.94 -32.25 -7.89
N THR A 29 -14.50 -33.34 -7.25
CA THR A 29 -13.11 -33.83 -7.40
C THR A 29 -12.81 -34.11 -8.85
N ASN A 30 -13.68 -34.85 -9.53
CA ASN A 30 -13.50 -35.21 -10.93
C ASN A 30 -13.52 -34.00 -11.86
N ALA A 31 -14.34 -32.97 -11.55
CA ALA A 31 -14.39 -31.74 -12.31
C ALA A 31 -13.13 -30.85 -12.12
N VAL A 32 -12.58 -30.81 -10.90
CA VAL A 32 -11.42 -29.98 -10.54
C VAL A 32 -10.10 -30.63 -10.91
N GLN A 33 -9.99 -31.96 -10.82
CA GLN A 33 -8.74 -32.70 -10.97
C GLN A 33 -7.96 -32.40 -12.27
N PRO A 34 -8.59 -32.24 -13.44
CA PRO A 34 -7.87 -31.87 -14.66
C PRO A 34 -7.12 -30.54 -14.58
N TRP A 35 -7.48 -29.67 -13.63
CA TRP A 35 -6.94 -28.31 -13.45
C TRP A 35 -5.97 -28.21 -12.28
N ALA A 36 -5.91 -29.22 -11.40
CA ALA A 36 -5.09 -29.22 -10.18
C ALA A 36 -3.60 -28.92 -10.42
N CYS A 37 -3.08 -29.35 -11.57
CA CYS A 37 -1.67 -29.17 -11.95
C CYS A 37 -1.49 -28.18 -13.11
N ARG A 38 -2.55 -27.51 -13.58
CA ARG A 38 -2.50 -26.63 -14.74
C ARG A 38 -2.39 -25.18 -14.31
N ASN A 39 -1.58 -24.42 -15.05
CA ASN A 39 -1.49 -22.97 -14.91
C ASN A 39 -2.51 -22.22 -15.78
N ASP A 40 -3.35 -22.95 -16.51
CA ASP A 40 -4.41 -22.36 -17.34
C ASP A 40 -5.61 -21.95 -16.48
N LYS A 41 -6.32 -20.90 -16.91
CA LYS A 41 -7.56 -20.48 -16.26
C LYS A 41 -8.58 -21.63 -16.31
N PRO A 42 -9.10 -22.12 -15.16
CA PRO A 42 -10.13 -23.14 -15.19
C PRO A 42 -11.44 -22.56 -15.76
N PRO A 43 -12.32 -23.39 -16.34
CA PRO A 43 -13.56 -22.98 -16.99
C PRO A 43 -14.68 -22.72 -15.96
N PHE A 44 -14.31 -22.25 -14.77
CA PHE A 44 -15.22 -21.96 -13.67
C PHE A 44 -15.19 -20.46 -13.37
N SER A 45 -16.36 -19.89 -13.16
CA SER A 45 -16.55 -18.55 -12.59
C SER A 45 -16.12 -18.50 -11.12
N ALA A 46 -15.98 -17.29 -10.57
CA ALA A 46 -15.62 -17.13 -9.17
C ALA A 46 -16.72 -17.66 -8.24
N GLU A 47 -17.99 -17.44 -8.62
CA GLU A 47 -19.17 -17.92 -7.92
C GLU A 47 -19.23 -19.45 -7.90
N GLU A 48 -18.96 -20.11 -9.03
CA GLU A 48 -18.89 -21.58 -9.11
C GLU A 48 -17.78 -22.15 -8.22
N LEU A 49 -16.61 -21.51 -8.18
CA LEU A 49 -15.51 -21.94 -7.31
C LEU A 49 -15.85 -21.83 -5.82
N VAL A 50 -16.57 -20.78 -5.42
CA VAL A 50 -17.07 -20.62 -4.05
C VAL A 50 -18.07 -21.72 -3.71
N VAL A 51 -19.00 -22.02 -4.62
CA VAL A 51 -19.99 -23.10 -4.43
C VAL A 51 -19.30 -24.46 -4.35
N MET A 52 -18.33 -24.74 -5.23
CA MET A 52 -17.55 -25.98 -5.20
C MET A 52 -16.77 -26.14 -3.88
N ALA A 53 -16.16 -25.07 -3.37
CA ALA A 53 -15.47 -25.10 -2.09
C ALA A 53 -16.42 -25.43 -0.92
N LEU A 54 -17.58 -24.77 -0.86
CA LEU A 54 -18.58 -24.98 0.18
C LEU A 54 -19.18 -26.40 0.12
N ALA A 55 -19.49 -26.88 -1.08
CA ALA A 55 -20.03 -28.22 -1.31
C ALA A 55 -19.01 -29.33 -1.00
N TRP A 56 -17.69 -29.03 -1.06
CA TRP A 56 -16.64 -30.01 -0.79
C TRP A 56 -16.57 -30.45 0.67
N THR A 57 -16.72 -29.53 1.64
CA THR A 57 -16.38 -29.83 3.04
C THR A 57 -17.58 -30.22 3.91
N GLN A 58 -18.81 -30.18 3.38
CA GLN A 58 -20.09 -30.30 4.12
C GLN A 58 -20.23 -29.38 5.36
N ALA A 59 -19.20 -28.58 5.67
CA ALA A 59 -19.09 -27.74 6.84
C ALA A 59 -19.11 -26.26 6.44
N PRO A 60 -19.56 -25.36 7.33
CA PRO A 60 -19.46 -23.94 7.09
C PRO A 60 -18.00 -23.52 6.90
N MET A 61 -17.66 -22.92 5.77
CA MET A 61 -16.32 -22.39 5.52
C MET A 61 -16.29 -20.88 5.73
N THR A 62 -15.19 -20.39 6.31
CA THR A 62 -14.89 -18.95 6.30
C THR A 62 -14.39 -18.53 4.92
N GLU A 63 -14.45 -17.23 4.64
CA GLU A 63 -13.90 -16.65 3.40
C GLU A 63 -12.41 -17.01 3.18
N LEU A 64 -11.63 -17.08 4.26
CA LEU A 64 -10.23 -17.53 4.19
C LEU A 64 -10.11 -18.99 3.76
N CYS A 65 -10.92 -19.88 4.34
CA CYS A 65 -10.89 -21.29 4.00
C CYS A 65 -11.28 -21.50 2.52
N ILE A 66 -12.22 -20.70 2.00
CA ILE A 66 -12.63 -20.75 0.60
C ILE A 66 -11.48 -20.28 -0.30
N ALA A 67 -10.86 -19.14 0.01
CA ALA A 67 -9.72 -18.63 -0.75
C ALA A 67 -8.55 -19.64 -0.77
N GLN A 68 -8.24 -20.22 0.40
CA GLN A 68 -7.20 -21.24 0.53
C GLN A 68 -7.54 -22.50 -0.28
N TRP A 69 -8.79 -22.97 -0.21
CA TRP A 69 -9.25 -24.11 -0.99
C TRP A 69 -9.04 -23.89 -2.50
N ILE A 70 -9.38 -22.69 -3.00
CA ILE A 70 -9.19 -22.31 -4.40
C ILE A 70 -7.69 -22.27 -4.76
N THR A 71 -6.87 -21.62 -3.95
CA THR A 71 -5.42 -21.51 -4.25
C THR A 71 -4.69 -22.84 -4.18
N ASP A 72 -5.12 -23.75 -3.30
CA ASP A 72 -4.49 -25.08 -3.17
C ASP A 72 -4.78 -25.99 -4.38
N ARG A 73 -5.88 -25.74 -5.09
CA ARG A 73 -6.38 -26.60 -6.18
C ARG A 73 -6.22 -26.00 -7.57
N PHE A 74 -5.92 -24.72 -7.67
CA PHE A 74 -5.81 -24.04 -8.96
C PHE A 74 -4.58 -23.14 -8.98
N PRO A 75 -3.43 -23.66 -9.45
CA PRO A 75 -2.19 -22.90 -9.57
C PRO A 75 -2.35 -21.59 -10.36
N TYR A 76 -3.30 -21.53 -11.31
CA TYR A 76 -3.67 -20.30 -12.01
C TYR A 76 -4.01 -19.14 -11.06
N TYR A 77 -4.79 -19.37 -10.00
CA TYR A 77 -5.16 -18.30 -9.07
C TYR A 77 -4.02 -17.94 -8.11
N VAL A 78 -3.14 -18.89 -7.79
CA VAL A 78 -1.86 -18.58 -7.12
C VAL A 78 -1.02 -17.68 -8.00
N GLN A 79 -0.89 -18.00 -9.29
CA GLN A 79 -0.15 -17.18 -10.25
C GLN A 79 -0.82 -15.83 -10.49
N LEU A 80 -2.15 -15.76 -10.53
CA LEU A 80 -2.87 -14.50 -10.71
C LEU A 80 -2.69 -13.61 -9.47
N ALA A 81 -2.86 -14.17 -8.27
CA ALA A 81 -2.59 -13.46 -7.02
C ALA A 81 -1.12 -13.04 -6.94
N CYS A 82 -0.19 -13.94 -7.24
CA CYS A 82 1.23 -13.63 -7.32
C CYS A 82 1.54 -12.62 -8.42
N ARG A 83 0.83 -12.59 -9.55
CA ARG A 83 1.03 -11.64 -10.65
C ARG A 83 0.43 -10.29 -10.29
N GLU A 84 -0.68 -10.21 -9.60
CA GLU A 84 -1.22 -8.94 -9.10
C GLU A 84 -0.34 -8.40 -7.96
N ILE A 85 0.13 -9.28 -7.08
CA ILE A 85 1.14 -8.97 -6.08
C ILE A 85 2.40 -8.50 -6.81
N PHE A 86 2.91 -9.23 -7.79
CA PHE A 86 4.12 -8.93 -8.55
C PHE A 86 3.92 -7.76 -9.51
N GLU A 87 2.74 -7.43 -10.03
CA GLU A 87 2.52 -6.22 -10.82
C GLU A 87 2.44 -5.02 -9.87
N SER A 88 1.84 -5.21 -8.68
CA SER A 88 1.92 -4.22 -7.61
C SER A 88 3.34 -4.08 -7.02
N VAL A 89 4.16 -5.14 -7.06
CA VAL A 89 5.51 -5.24 -6.47
C VAL A 89 6.65 -5.15 -7.52
N CYS A 90 6.34 -5.20 -8.82
CA CYS A 90 7.27 -5.08 -9.94
C CYS A 90 6.99 -3.93 -10.90
N LEU A 91 5.83 -3.29 -10.92
CA LEU A 91 5.85 -1.84 -11.21
C LEU A 91 6.72 -1.09 -10.18
N ASP A 92 6.87 -1.70 -9.01
CA ASP A 92 7.74 -1.34 -7.88
C ASP A 92 9.23 -1.76 -8.01
N TYR A 93 9.60 -2.54 -9.04
CA TYR A 93 10.98 -3.06 -9.28
C TYR A 93 11.51 -2.80 -10.71
N LEU A 94 10.66 -2.77 -11.75
CA LEU A 94 11.09 -2.61 -13.16
C LEU A 94 11.56 -1.19 -13.56
N PHE A 95 11.46 -0.20 -12.67
CA PHE A 95 12.03 1.14 -12.88
C PHE A 95 13.33 1.41 -12.11
N GLY A 96 14.03 0.39 -11.59
CA GLY A 96 15.42 0.60 -11.17
C GLY A 96 16.10 -0.59 -10.51
N TYR A 97 17.00 -1.26 -11.24
CA TYR A 97 18.08 -2.09 -10.69
C TYR A 97 19.36 -1.88 -11.53
N PRO A 98 20.59 -2.18 -11.05
CA PRO A 98 20.91 -2.95 -9.82
C PRO A 98 22.06 -2.42 -8.92
N SER A 99 22.08 -2.82 -7.64
CA SER A 99 23.29 -3.37 -6.98
C SER A 99 23.02 -3.98 -5.59
N SER A 100 23.39 -5.26 -5.47
CA SER A 100 23.92 -6.03 -4.33
C SER A 100 23.52 -5.73 -2.88
N ARG A 101 22.93 -6.77 -2.25
CA ARG A 101 22.84 -7.06 -0.81
C ARG A 101 21.94 -6.15 0.04
N SER A 102 20.63 -6.40 0.01
CA SER A 102 19.85 -6.56 1.24
C SER A 102 18.51 -7.22 0.91
N LYS A 103 18.22 -8.36 1.55
CA LYS A 103 16.89 -8.99 1.53
C LYS A 103 16.06 -8.37 2.67
N SER A 104 15.57 -7.16 2.48
CA SER A 104 14.50 -6.61 3.34
C SER A 104 13.24 -6.51 2.51
N GLY A 105 12.31 -7.44 2.72
CA GLY A 105 10.94 -7.33 2.22
C GLY A 105 10.30 -6.04 2.73
N LEU A 106 9.45 -5.43 1.91
CA LEU A 106 8.61 -4.31 2.35
C LEU A 106 7.64 -4.85 3.42
N PHE A 107 7.93 -4.59 4.69
CA PHE A 107 7.03 -4.86 5.79
C PHE A 107 6.22 -3.59 6.07
N PHE A 108 4.96 -3.56 5.64
CA PHE A 108 4.00 -2.59 6.16
C PHE A 108 3.61 -3.02 7.57
N ALA A 109 4.23 -2.42 8.59
CA ALA A 109 3.80 -2.60 9.97
C ALA A 109 2.54 -1.76 10.21
N LEU A 110 1.37 -2.38 10.12
CA LEU A 110 0.12 -1.79 10.56
C LEU A 110 0.12 -1.76 12.08
N THR A 111 0.39 -0.60 12.66
CA THR A 111 0.27 -0.39 14.10
C THR A 111 -1.00 0.40 14.35
N ARG A 112 -1.90 -0.18 15.17
CA ARG A 112 -3.08 0.53 15.67
C ARG A 112 -2.58 1.46 16.78
N SER A 113 -2.62 2.77 16.55
CA SER A 113 -2.29 3.75 17.58
C SER A 113 -3.36 3.70 18.68
N HIS A 114 -2.97 3.26 19.87
CA HIS A 114 -3.75 3.48 21.09
C HIS A 114 -3.29 4.83 21.64
N GLU A 115 -4.16 5.83 21.65
CA GLU A 115 -3.85 7.13 22.27
C GLU A 115 -3.75 6.91 23.78
N THR A 116 -2.53 6.91 24.33
CA THR A 116 -2.31 6.92 25.77
C THR A 116 -2.25 8.36 26.26
N ASN A 117 -3.18 8.71 27.15
CA ASN A 117 -3.18 9.96 27.90
C ASN A 117 -1.83 10.15 28.62
N THR A 118 -1.17 11.26 28.31
CA THR A 118 0.03 11.73 29.01
C THR A 118 -0.39 12.58 30.20
N ASP A 119 -0.51 11.97 31.38
CA ASP A 119 -0.27 12.67 32.64
C ASP A 119 1.09 12.22 33.16
N GLY A 120 1.97 13.21 33.35
CA GLY A 120 3.39 13.00 33.61
C GLY A 120 3.66 12.39 34.97
N ASN A 121 4.49 11.34 35.00
CA ASN A 121 5.49 11.21 36.06
C ASN A 121 6.66 10.36 35.58
N ILE A 122 7.86 10.93 35.68
CA ILE A 122 9.12 10.31 35.25
C ILE A 122 9.62 9.41 36.39
N GLY A 123 9.69 8.11 36.13
CA GLY A 123 10.29 7.14 37.05
C GLY A 123 10.64 5.85 36.31
N HIS A 124 11.91 5.73 35.93
CA HIS A 124 12.51 4.55 35.31
C HIS A 124 12.21 3.24 36.08
N ARG A 125 11.56 2.28 35.41
CA ARG A 125 11.98 0.87 35.33
C ARG A 125 11.17 0.18 34.24
N GLY A 126 11.88 -0.48 33.32
CA GLY A 126 11.31 -1.10 32.12
C GLY A 126 10.29 -2.16 32.46
N ASP A 127 9.02 -1.80 32.28
CA ASP A 127 7.93 -2.75 32.17
C ASP A 127 7.81 -3.10 30.66
N PRO A 128 7.90 -4.38 30.25
CA PRO A 128 7.66 -4.76 28.88
C PRO A 128 6.18 -4.47 28.57
N THR A 129 5.91 -3.27 28.05
CA THR A 129 4.61 -2.92 27.49
C THR A 129 4.26 -4.01 26.49
N TYR A 130 3.24 -4.80 26.82
CA TYR A 130 2.64 -5.79 25.95
C TYR A 130 2.10 -5.05 24.72
N THR A 131 2.97 -4.88 23.73
CA THR A 131 2.56 -4.53 22.38
C THR A 131 1.85 -5.76 21.84
N ALA A 132 0.53 -5.77 21.96
CA ALA A 132 -0.31 -6.70 21.22
C ALA A 132 -0.01 -6.45 19.73
N LYS A 133 0.94 -7.21 19.18
CA LYS A 133 1.22 -7.25 17.75
C LYS A 133 0.00 -7.84 17.10
N LEU A 134 -0.92 -6.96 16.66
CA LEU A 134 -1.94 -7.31 15.71
C LEU A 134 -1.22 -7.89 14.48
N LYS A 135 -1.24 -9.21 14.34
CA LYS A 135 -0.87 -9.90 13.10
C LYS A 135 -1.98 -9.58 12.09
N CYS A 136 -1.88 -8.41 11.45
CA CYS A 136 -2.61 -8.19 10.22
C CYS A 136 -2.03 -9.10 9.14
N ARG A 137 -2.91 -9.68 8.30
CA ARG A 137 -2.50 -10.41 7.10
C ARG A 137 -1.68 -9.50 6.18
N PRO A 138 -0.92 -10.06 5.21
CA PRO A 138 -0.31 -9.27 4.17
C PRO A 138 -1.33 -8.30 3.57
N LEU A 139 -0.96 -7.03 3.44
CA LEU A 139 -1.85 -5.95 2.98
C LEU A 139 -2.57 -6.31 1.67
N THR A 140 -1.91 -7.11 0.84
CA THR A 140 -2.40 -7.65 -0.42
C THR A 140 -3.65 -8.52 -0.27
N GLU A 141 -3.73 -9.36 0.77
CA GLU A 141 -4.91 -10.21 1.01
C GLU A 141 -6.12 -9.38 1.46
N ILE A 142 -5.90 -8.42 2.36
CA ILE A 142 -6.96 -7.52 2.81
C ILE A 142 -7.48 -6.68 1.63
N LEU A 143 -6.58 -6.21 0.76
CA LEU A 143 -6.97 -5.45 -0.43
C LEU A 143 -7.66 -6.33 -1.49
N ALA A 144 -7.23 -7.58 -1.68
CA ALA A 144 -7.89 -8.53 -2.58
C ALA A 144 -9.32 -8.85 -2.13
N LEU A 145 -9.52 -9.05 -0.82
CA LEU A 145 -10.85 -9.23 -0.21
C LEU A 145 -11.74 -7.98 -0.38
N LEU A 146 -11.15 -6.78 -0.29
CA LEU A 146 -11.91 -5.56 -0.58
C LEU A 146 -12.23 -5.43 -2.08
N GLN A 147 -11.39 -5.94 -2.98
CA GLN A 147 -11.57 -5.80 -4.43
C GLN A 147 -12.69 -6.67 -5.03
N VAL A 148 -13.08 -7.78 -4.41
CA VAL A 148 -14.18 -8.63 -4.93
C VAL A 148 -15.54 -7.95 -4.86
N ASN A 149 -15.72 -6.95 -3.98
CA ASN A 149 -16.92 -6.13 -3.96
C ASN A 149 -16.58 -4.63 -4.11
N LYS A 150 -16.83 -4.09 -5.30
CA LYS A 150 -16.55 -2.68 -5.64
C LYS A 150 -17.17 -1.69 -4.65
N GLN A 151 -18.34 -1.99 -4.10
CA GLN A 151 -18.99 -1.11 -3.13
C GLN A 151 -18.22 -1.13 -1.80
N ILE A 152 -17.95 -2.32 -1.26
CA ILE A 152 -17.17 -2.49 -0.03
C ILE A 152 -15.78 -1.86 -0.19
N TYR A 153 -15.14 -2.01 -1.35
CA TYR A 153 -13.88 -1.36 -1.66
C TYR A 153 -13.95 0.17 -1.49
N GLN A 154 -14.94 0.83 -2.11
CA GLN A 154 -15.07 2.28 -2.06
C GLN A 154 -15.43 2.78 -0.65
N GLU A 155 -16.18 2.01 0.12
CA GLU A 155 -16.56 2.34 1.49
C GLU A 155 -15.40 2.12 2.49
N ALA A 156 -14.64 1.03 2.32
CA ALA A 156 -13.56 0.65 3.21
C ALA A 156 -12.28 1.47 2.99
N LEU A 157 -12.00 1.90 1.76
CA LEU A 157 -10.77 2.57 1.40
C LEU A 157 -10.53 3.88 2.19
N PRO A 158 -11.51 4.80 2.33
CA PRO A 158 -11.37 5.98 3.18
C PRO A 158 -11.08 5.63 4.64
N VAL A 159 -11.77 4.62 5.19
CA VAL A 159 -11.59 4.18 6.58
C VAL A 159 -10.17 3.63 6.77
N PHE A 160 -9.75 2.74 5.88
CA PHE A 160 -8.43 2.10 5.93
C PHE A 160 -7.30 3.14 5.90
N TYR A 161 -7.25 4.00 4.87
CA TYR A 161 -6.14 4.94 4.72
C TYR A 161 -6.17 6.09 5.75
N SER A 162 -7.33 6.42 6.30
CA SER A 162 -7.45 7.54 7.25
C SER A 162 -7.16 7.17 8.70
N VAL A 163 -7.35 5.89 9.06
CA VAL A 163 -7.13 5.35 10.41
C VAL A 163 -5.73 4.78 10.57
N ASN A 164 -5.18 4.15 9.52
CA ASN A 164 -3.87 3.52 9.62
C ASN A 164 -2.71 4.52 9.57
N THR A 165 -1.63 4.16 10.26
CA THR A 165 -0.36 4.88 10.25
C THR A 165 0.59 4.22 9.25
N PHE A 166 1.12 5.00 8.30
CA PHE A 166 2.08 4.53 7.31
C PHE A 166 3.49 4.91 7.74
N ILE A 167 4.30 3.91 8.08
CA ILE A 167 5.68 4.10 8.53
C ILE A 167 6.63 3.83 7.36
N CYS A 168 7.50 4.80 7.06
CA CYS A 168 8.54 4.71 6.05
C CYS A 168 9.91 4.91 6.71
N TYR A 169 10.82 3.93 6.62
CA TYR A 169 12.12 4.01 7.29
C TYR A 169 13.14 4.90 6.56
N SER A 170 12.79 5.36 5.35
CA SER A 170 13.58 6.30 4.55
C SER A 170 12.65 7.15 3.69
N ILE A 171 13.18 8.26 3.17
CA ILE A 171 12.48 9.05 2.16
C ILE A 171 12.27 8.27 0.87
N HIS A 172 13.18 7.35 0.52
CA HIS A 172 12.99 6.50 -0.65
C HIS A 172 11.72 5.64 -0.54
N GLU A 173 11.47 5.05 0.64
CA GLU A 173 10.23 4.32 0.90
C GLU A 173 9.00 5.24 0.86
N LEU A 174 9.10 6.47 1.37
CA LEU A 174 8.03 7.46 1.29
C LEU A 174 7.71 7.83 -0.17
N ASP A 175 8.73 8.14 -0.97
CA ASP A 175 8.57 8.47 -2.39
C ASP A 175 7.93 7.30 -3.15
N LYS A 176 8.38 6.07 -2.88
CA LYS A 176 7.82 4.85 -3.44
C LYS A 176 6.36 4.68 -3.05
N LEU A 177 6.03 4.71 -1.76
CA LEU A 177 4.65 4.63 -1.26
C LEU A 177 3.74 5.62 -1.97
N LEU A 178 4.15 6.88 -2.08
CA LEU A 178 3.35 7.93 -2.68
C LEU A 178 3.22 7.81 -4.20
N LYS A 179 4.25 7.32 -4.90
CA LYS A 179 4.16 7.04 -6.35
C LYS A 179 3.24 5.87 -6.66
N CYS A 180 3.28 4.83 -5.84
CA CYS A 180 2.53 3.59 -6.06
C CYS A 180 1.07 3.69 -5.58
N ALA A 181 0.81 4.52 -4.57
CA ALA A 181 -0.55 4.89 -4.21
C ALA A 181 -1.18 5.73 -5.33
N SER A 182 -2.33 5.30 -5.87
CA SER A 182 -3.07 6.11 -6.85
C SER A 182 -3.58 7.40 -6.21
N GLU A 183 -3.89 8.42 -7.02
CA GLU A 183 -4.39 9.71 -6.51
C GLU A 183 -5.64 9.55 -5.63
N SER A 184 -6.57 8.68 -6.05
CA SER A 184 -7.77 8.37 -5.27
C SER A 184 -7.46 7.69 -3.93
N ARG A 185 -6.34 6.98 -3.79
CA ARG A 185 -5.90 6.40 -2.50
C ARG A 185 -5.18 7.42 -1.65
N ARG A 186 -4.27 8.19 -2.25
CA ARG A 186 -3.49 9.24 -1.57
C ARG A 186 -4.38 10.22 -0.84
N LYS A 187 -5.50 10.65 -1.43
CA LYS A 187 -6.41 11.60 -0.79
C LYS A 187 -6.89 11.13 0.59
N HIS A 188 -6.93 9.83 0.86
CA HIS A 188 -7.42 9.30 2.13
C HIS A 188 -6.34 9.07 3.19
N ILE A 189 -5.05 9.21 2.84
CA ILE A 189 -3.95 8.98 3.79
C ILE A 189 -4.00 10.01 4.92
N GLY A 190 -4.19 9.54 6.15
CA GLY A 190 -4.36 10.39 7.33
C GLY A 190 -3.09 10.63 8.14
N HIS A 191 -2.18 9.66 8.19
CA HIS A 191 -1.02 9.67 9.08
C HIS A 191 0.19 8.99 8.44
N ILE A 192 1.30 9.73 8.32
CA ILE A 192 2.57 9.22 7.82
C ILE A 192 3.67 9.49 8.84
N ILE A 193 4.58 8.52 9.00
CA ILE A 193 5.81 8.62 9.77
C ILE A 193 6.97 8.35 8.81
N PHE A 194 7.99 9.20 8.77
CA PHE A 194 9.18 8.91 8.00
C PHE A 194 10.49 9.41 8.61
N ASN A 195 11.59 8.78 8.23
CA ASN A 195 12.95 9.22 8.58
C ASN A 195 13.56 10.08 7.45
N TYR A 196 14.19 11.19 7.80
CA TYR A 196 14.83 12.11 6.87
C TYR A 196 16.34 12.19 7.10
N SER A 197 17.07 11.35 6.36
CA SER A 197 18.51 11.19 6.48
C SER A 197 19.30 11.91 5.38
N PRO A 198 20.60 12.22 5.56
CA PRO A 198 21.43 12.82 4.51
C PRO A 198 21.62 11.97 3.25
N SER A 199 21.44 10.65 3.34
CA SER A 199 21.48 9.77 2.16
C SER A 199 20.29 9.97 1.20
N ASP A 200 19.23 10.62 1.66
CA ASP A 200 17.95 10.71 0.97
C ASP A 200 17.72 12.03 0.20
N THR A 201 18.79 12.77 -0.08
CA THR A 201 18.70 14.11 -0.70
C THR A 201 17.98 14.12 -2.06
N GLN A 202 18.24 13.12 -2.90
CA GLN A 202 17.63 12.99 -4.23
C GLN A 202 16.12 12.70 -4.19
N PRO A 203 15.62 11.65 -3.50
CA PRO A 203 14.20 11.35 -3.47
C PRO A 203 13.37 12.40 -2.70
N ALA A 204 13.96 13.17 -1.77
CA ALA A 204 13.24 14.12 -0.91
C ALA A 204 12.39 15.14 -1.68
N SER A 205 12.94 15.72 -2.74
CA SER A 205 12.21 16.71 -3.54
C SER A 205 10.98 16.12 -4.23
N SER A 206 11.08 14.87 -4.72
CA SER A 206 9.97 14.14 -5.34
C SER A 206 8.92 13.75 -4.29
N ALA A 207 9.38 13.14 -3.19
CA ALA A 207 8.53 12.65 -2.11
C ALA A 207 7.69 13.78 -1.52
N PHE A 208 8.31 14.91 -1.16
CA PHE A 208 7.60 16.03 -0.54
C PHE A 208 6.65 16.74 -1.50
N ARG A 209 6.96 16.76 -2.80
CA ARG A 209 6.03 17.26 -3.82
C ARG A 209 4.79 16.38 -3.92
N LEU A 210 4.93 15.05 -3.83
CA LEU A 210 3.79 14.13 -3.78
C LEU A 210 3.05 14.23 -2.44
N LEU A 211 3.77 14.38 -1.33
CA LEU A 211 3.19 14.53 0.01
C LEU A 211 2.27 15.76 0.08
N LYS A 212 2.64 16.85 -0.60
CA LYS A 212 1.80 18.05 -0.75
C LYS A 212 0.43 17.77 -1.41
N THR A 213 0.32 16.72 -2.23
CA THR A 213 -0.94 16.33 -2.89
C THR A 213 -1.89 15.53 -1.99
N VAL A 214 -1.43 15.13 -0.79
CA VAL A 214 -2.21 14.34 0.16
C VAL A 214 -3.19 15.25 0.90
N GLU A 215 -4.41 15.37 0.39
CA GLU A 215 -5.39 16.36 0.86
C GLU A 215 -5.85 16.14 2.31
N HIS A 216 -5.98 14.89 2.76
CA HIS A 216 -6.47 14.57 4.11
C HIS A 216 -5.36 14.17 5.09
N LEU A 217 -4.10 14.53 4.82
CA LEU A 217 -3.01 14.32 5.77
C LEU A 217 -3.29 15.14 7.04
N ARG A 218 -3.39 14.46 8.19
CA ARG A 218 -3.73 15.06 9.50
C ARG A 218 -2.55 15.04 10.46
N LYS A 219 -1.82 13.93 10.52
CA LYS A 219 -0.68 13.71 11.41
C LYS A 219 0.57 13.44 10.58
N LEU A 220 1.69 14.06 10.93
CA LEU A 220 2.98 13.83 10.28
C LEU A 220 4.09 13.74 11.33
N ASP A 221 4.76 12.60 11.38
CA ASP A 221 5.91 12.37 12.24
C ASP A 221 7.17 12.32 11.39
N ILE A 222 8.18 13.11 11.75
CA ILE A 222 9.43 13.20 11.02
C ILE A 222 10.56 12.92 11.99
N THR A 223 11.31 11.85 11.74
CA THR A 223 12.56 11.60 12.44
C THR A 223 13.69 12.27 11.67
N VAL A 224 14.46 13.13 12.32
CA VAL A 224 15.61 13.82 11.73
C VAL A 224 16.77 13.78 12.71
N ASP A 225 17.95 13.48 12.19
CA ASP A 225 19.21 13.61 12.92
C ASP A 225 19.93 14.87 12.42
N GLU A 226 19.82 16.01 13.14
CA GLU A 226 20.44 17.27 12.70
C GLU A 226 21.96 17.18 12.72
N SER A 227 22.54 16.47 13.68
CA SER A 227 23.99 16.27 13.76
C SER A 227 24.54 15.60 12.50
N ALA A 228 23.88 14.55 12.02
CA ALA A 228 24.26 13.85 10.79
C ALA A 228 24.21 14.77 9.55
N TRP A 229 23.27 15.72 9.49
CA TRP A 229 23.19 16.69 8.39
C TRP A 229 24.31 17.73 8.42
N LEU A 230 24.70 18.19 9.61
CA LEU A 230 25.79 19.15 9.79
C LEU A 230 27.16 18.53 9.47
N ASP A 231 27.32 17.23 9.71
CA ASP A 231 28.55 16.49 9.42
C ASP A 231 28.75 16.15 7.93
N VAL A 232 27.71 16.32 7.11
CA VAL A 232 27.83 16.06 5.66
C VAL A 232 28.72 17.10 5.02
N LYS A 233 29.83 16.65 4.45
CA LYS A 233 30.80 17.50 3.74
C LYS A 233 30.66 17.33 2.23
N ASN A 234 30.84 18.43 1.51
CA ASN A 234 30.95 18.44 0.06
C ASN A 234 32.31 17.85 -0.39
N ARG A 235 32.53 17.74 -1.70
CA ARG A 235 33.83 17.23 -2.25
C ARG A 235 35.05 18.07 -1.85
N LYS A 236 34.85 19.31 -1.40
CA LYS A 236 35.91 20.21 -0.92
C LYS A 236 36.15 20.09 0.59
N GLY A 237 35.40 19.24 1.30
CA GLY A 237 35.49 19.08 2.75
C GLY A 237 34.74 20.15 3.56
N GLU A 238 34.02 21.05 2.92
CA GLU A 238 33.20 22.07 3.59
C GLU A 238 31.80 21.49 3.92
N PRO A 239 31.12 21.96 4.98
CA PRO A 239 29.74 21.55 5.27
C PRO A 239 28.84 21.77 4.04
N ALA A 240 28.19 20.70 3.58
CA ALA A 240 27.30 20.76 2.42
C ALA A 240 26.01 21.53 2.74
N TYR A 241 25.58 21.50 4.01
CA TYR A 241 24.35 22.12 4.49
C TYR A 241 24.64 22.93 5.77
N PRO A 242 25.33 24.08 5.66
CA PRO A 242 25.61 24.93 6.82
C PRO A 242 24.33 25.57 7.41
N ASP A 243 23.28 25.65 6.59
CA ASP A 243 21.98 26.18 6.94
C ASP A 243 20.92 25.09 6.73
N LEU A 244 20.34 24.61 7.83
CA LEU A 244 19.32 23.56 7.83
C LEU A 244 18.04 24.01 7.11
N GLU A 245 17.79 25.31 6.94
CA GLU A 245 16.64 25.79 6.17
C GLU A 245 16.75 25.46 4.68
N LYS A 246 17.97 25.20 4.20
CA LYS A 246 18.27 24.91 2.79
C LYS A 246 18.35 23.42 2.49
N LEU A 247 17.87 22.57 3.39
CA LEU A 247 17.82 21.14 3.16
C LEU A 247 16.96 20.79 1.92
N PRO A 248 17.34 19.77 1.13
CA PRO A 248 16.64 19.44 -0.12
C PRO A 248 15.17 19.09 0.08
N GLY A 249 14.29 19.88 -0.53
CA GLY A 249 12.84 19.68 -0.45
C GLY A 249 12.16 20.30 0.78
N LEU A 250 12.91 20.83 1.74
CA LEU A 250 12.35 21.44 2.96
C LEU A 250 11.41 22.61 2.65
N ALA A 251 11.75 23.41 1.63
CA ALA A 251 10.89 24.48 1.13
C ALA A 251 9.51 23.95 0.66
N THR A 252 9.45 22.74 0.11
CA THR A 252 8.19 22.10 -0.30
C THR A 252 7.41 21.63 0.91
N LEU A 253 8.08 21.03 1.89
CA LEU A 253 7.48 20.57 3.14
C LEU A 253 6.84 21.74 3.92
N ARG A 254 7.53 22.88 3.98
CA ARG A 254 7.03 24.14 4.58
C ARG A 254 5.74 24.67 3.94
N ILE A 255 5.47 24.34 2.67
CA ILE A 255 4.25 24.77 1.96
C ILE A 255 3.03 23.93 2.38
N ILE A 256 3.22 22.73 2.93
CA ILE A 256 2.12 21.90 3.40
C ILE A 256 1.47 22.59 4.60
N ARG A 257 0.15 22.82 4.55
CA ARG A 257 -0.63 23.52 5.58
C ARG A 257 -1.79 22.66 6.07
N GLY A 258 -2.31 22.98 7.25
CA GLY A 258 -3.51 22.40 7.84
C GLY A 258 -3.30 21.01 8.44
N LEU A 259 -2.06 20.66 8.78
CA LEU A 259 -1.80 19.47 9.59
C LEU A 259 -2.29 19.73 11.02
N LYS A 260 -2.95 18.74 11.61
CA LYS A 260 -3.41 18.81 13.01
C LYS A 260 -2.26 18.62 13.98
N THR A 261 -1.34 17.72 13.63
CA THR A 261 -0.20 17.35 14.48
C THR A 261 1.03 17.18 13.61
N VAL A 262 2.12 17.83 13.99
CA VAL A 262 3.44 17.64 13.38
C VAL A 262 4.42 17.40 14.52
N THR A 263 5.05 16.25 14.50
CA THR A 263 5.97 15.77 15.53
C THR A 263 7.33 15.52 14.91
N PHE A 264 8.35 15.98 15.60
CA PHE A 264 9.74 15.82 15.22
C PHE A 264 10.40 14.93 16.26
N HIS A 265 11.12 13.90 15.80
CA HIS A 265 11.84 12.94 16.64
C HIS A 265 13.34 13.05 16.34
N GLY A 266 14.17 12.92 17.37
CA GLY A 266 15.64 13.11 17.27
C GLY A 266 16.10 14.47 17.80
N ASP A 267 17.33 14.85 17.46
CA ASP A 267 17.99 16.09 17.87
C ASP A 267 17.64 17.27 16.94
N CYS A 268 16.35 17.51 16.71
CA CYS A 268 15.88 18.40 15.63
C CYS A 268 15.13 19.66 16.07
N GLU A 269 15.60 20.33 17.12
CA GLU A 269 14.94 21.50 17.70
C GLU A 269 14.87 22.70 16.74
N LYS A 270 15.89 22.92 15.91
CA LYS A 270 15.91 24.06 14.97
C LYS A 270 14.90 23.84 13.85
N LEU A 271 14.91 22.66 13.24
CA LEU A 271 13.96 22.29 12.19
C LEU A 271 12.52 22.27 12.72
N ARG A 272 12.33 21.77 13.94
CA ARG A 272 11.02 21.77 14.62
C ARG A 272 10.50 23.19 14.80
N ALA A 273 11.30 24.10 15.36
CA ALA A 273 10.93 25.49 15.56
C ALA A 273 10.60 26.21 14.24
N TYR A 274 11.29 25.85 13.16
CA TYR A 274 11.08 26.41 11.83
C TYR A 274 9.82 25.89 11.12
N LEU A 275 9.59 24.57 11.14
CA LEU A 275 8.56 23.93 10.32
C LEU A 275 7.20 23.80 11.00
N VAL A 276 7.15 23.49 12.29
CA VAL A 276 5.88 23.21 13.00
C VAL A 276 4.91 24.41 12.93
N PRO A 277 5.34 25.66 13.19
CA PRO A 277 4.43 26.81 13.12
C PRO A 277 3.92 27.07 11.70
N GLU A 278 4.69 26.70 10.69
CA GLU A 278 4.29 26.84 9.29
C GLU A 278 3.28 25.75 8.90
N MET A 279 3.58 24.49 9.20
CA MET A 279 2.79 23.37 8.70
C MET A 279 1.41 23.22 9.38
N THR A 280 1.28 23.76 10.59
CA THR A 280 0.03 23.78 11.35
C THR A 280 -0.88 24.96 11.02
N LYS A 281 -0.43 25.95 10.24
CA LYS A 281 -1.31 27.06 9.80
C LYS A 281 -2.52 26.50 9.05
N PRO A 282 -3.71 27.09 9.21
CA PRO A 282 -4.90 26.63 8.49
C PRO A 282 -4.70 26.72 6.98
N LYS A 283 -5.27 25.76 6.23
CA LYS A 283 -5.28 25.82 4.77
C LYS A 283 -6.01 27.10 4.35
N SER A 284 -5.39 27.89 3.46
CA SER A 284 -6.07 29.03 2.84
C SER A 284 -7.33 28.49 2.18
N LYS A 285 -8.51 28.91 2.64
CA LYS A 285 -9.77 28.59 1.96
C LYS A 285 -9.59 29.06 0.52
N LYS A 286 -9.59 28.13 -0.46
CA LYS A 286 -9.67 28.51 -1.88
C LYS A 286 -10.90 29.39 -1.95
N LYS A 287 -10.72 30.71 -2.17
CA LYS A 287 -11.85 31.60 -2.43
C LYS A 287 -12.55 30.94 -3.60
N ALA A 288 -13.71 30.34 -3.35
CA ALA A 288 -14.50 29.74 -4.40
C ALA A 288 -14.65 30.85 -5.42
N SER A 289 -14.01 30.70 -6.57
CA SER A 289 -14.11 31.70 -7.61
C SER A 289 -15.57 31.66 -8.03
N THR A 290 -16.36 32.56 -7.46
CA THR A 290 -17.72 32.89 -7.88
C THR A 290 -17.59 33.55 -9.25
N GLY A 291 -17.10 32.78 -10.22
CA GLY A 291 -17.33 33.02 -11.62
C GLY A 291 -18.80 32.72 -11.85
N ALA A 292 -19.65 33.67 -11.44
CA ALA A 292 -20.97 33.83 -12.01
C ALA A 292 -20.75 34.05 -13.52
N LYS A 293 -20.70 32.94 -14.26
CA LYS A 293 -20.68 32.95 -15.71
C LYS A 293 -22.07 33.44 -16.11
N LYS A 294 -22.22 34.75 -16.20
CA LYS A 294 -23.36 35.45 -16.81
C LYS A 294 -23.49 34.85 -18.21
N ARG A 295 -24.41 33.90 -18.36
CA ARG A 295 -24.87 33.41 -19.66
C ARG A 295 -25.57 34.59 -20.32
N THR A 296 -24.88 35.28 -21.21
CA THR A 296 -25.54 36.02 -22.29
C THR A 296 -26.24 34.98 -23.14
N VAL A 297 -27.57 35.00 -23.05
CA VAL A 297 -28.46 34.31 -23.96
C VAL A 297 -28.60 35.22 -25.18
N ASP A 298 -27.82 34.94 -26.21
CA ASP A 298 -28.13 35.30 -27.60
C ASP A 298 -28.11 33.93 -28.31
N GLY A 299 -29.23 33.39 -28.78
CA GLY A 299 -30.07 33.95 -29.84
C GLY A 299 -29.83 33.10 -31.08
N ASP A 300 -30.86 32.34 -31.46
CA ASP A 300 -31.01 31.45 -32.62
C ASP A 300 -30.03 31.55 -33.80
N SER A 301 -29.50 30.40 -34.23
CA SER A 301 -29.51 30.06 -35.67
C SER A 301 -29.23 28.58 -35.92
N GLU A 302 -30.25 27.92 -36.47
CA GLU A 302 -30.14 26.67 -37.22
C GLU A 302 -29.06 26.78 -38.31
N ARG A 303 -28.17 25.77 -38.42
CA ARG A 303 -27.83 25.24 -39.74
C ARG A 303 -27.22 23.84 -39.69
N VAL A 304 -27.94 22.95 -40.37
CA VAL A 304 -27.56 21.64 -40.90
C VAL A 304 -26.25 21.74 -41.68
N ASP A 305 -25.33 20.78 -41.49
CA ASP A 305 -24.83 19.96 -42.61
C ASP A 305 -23.90 18.82 -42.20
N THR A 306 -24.30 17.64 -42.65
CA THR A 306 -23.53 16.39 -42.75
C THR A 306 -22.24 16.58 -43.56
N LYS A 307 -21.11 16.03 -43.08
CA LYS A 307 -20.08 15.52 -44.00
C LYS A 307 -19.27 14.37 -43.41
N SER A 308 -19.44 13.23 -44.06
CA SER A 308 -18.60 12.05 -43.97
C SER A 308 -17.16 12.37 -44.34
N THR A 309 -16.20 11.71 -43.69
CA THR A 309 -14.83 11.60 -44.21
C THR A 309 -14.31 10.22 -43.90
N LEU A 310 -14.51 9.32 -44.87
CA LEU A 310 -13.71 8.12 -45.06
C LEU A 310 -12.25 8.53 -45.25
N ARG A 311 -11.35 8.09 -44.35
CA ARG A 311 -9.91 8.13 -44.61
C ARG A 311 -9.45 6.75 -45.06
N GLY A 312 -8.95 6.73 -46.30
CA GLY A 312 -8.37 5.57 -46.96
C GLY A 312 -7.09 5.08 -46.29
N VAL A 313 -6.94 3.76 -46.33
CA VAL A 313 -5.73 3.02 -45.96
C VAL A 313 -4.95 2.75 -47.25
N THR A 314 -3.79 3.40 -47.41
CA THR A 314 -2.83 3.09 -48.47
C THR A 314 -1.82 2.05 -47.98
N ARG A 315 -1.87 0.86 -48.61
CA ARG A 315 -0.85 -0.21 -48.54
C ARG A 315 0.42 0.25 -49.28
N LYS A 316 1.57 0.26 -48.60
CA LYS A 316 2.90 0.26 -49.24
C LYS A 316 3.37 -1.19 -49.43
N LYS A 317 3.61 -1.58 -50.68
CA LYS A 317 4.41 -2.74 -51.07
C LYS A 317 5.89 -2.42 -50.86
N GLN A 318 6.64 -3.33 -50.26
CA GLN A 318 8.10 -3.40 -50.36
C GLN A 318 8.44 -4.51 -51.36
N GLY A 319 9.33 -4.18 -52.29
CA GLY A 319 10.23 -5.14 -52.94
C GLY A 319 11.57 -5.11 -52.24
#